data_AF-A0A6B3FYZ8-F1
#
_entry.id   AF-A0A6B3FYZ8-F1
#
_cell.length_a   1.000
_cell.length_b   1.000
_cell.length_c   1.000
_cell.angle_alpha   90.00
_cell.angle_beta   90.00
_cell.angle_gamma   90.00
#
_symmetry.space_group_name_H-M   'P 1'
#
loop_
_entity.id
_entity.type
_entity.pdbx_description
1 polymer ?
#
loop_
_entity_poly.entity_id
_entity_poly.type
_entity_poly.pdbx_seq_one_letter_code
_entity_poly.pdbx_strand_id
1 'polypeptide(L)'
;EDLNEARKTAADQLEDLANRLTSAELDQRDAVMDVADAEKALNLLKAKGAAANADDLARAQLAYDKAVQRLKEQQLETKRLQEENAAAAKAGIEGSEGVKAAQDRLADAQRNVGDKARGVGEAQANAAAVAKAGADSVRDAQEALAAAQQG
;
A
#
# COMPACT_ATOMS: atom_id res chain seq x y z
N GLU A 1 12.91 10.81 -0.51
CA GLU A 1 13.06 9.48 -1.14
C GLU A 1 11.84 8.59 -0.86
N ASP A 2 11.25 8.71 0.33
CA ASP A 2 10.10 7.94 0.82
C ASP A 2 8.89 7.84 -0.13
N LEU A 3 8.48 8.93 -0.81
CA LEU A 3 7.29 8.91 -1.66
C LEU A 3 7.50 8.08 -2.95
N ASN A 4 8.69 8.14 -3.54
CA ASN A 4 8.99 7.38 -4.75
C ASN A 4 9.12 5.89 -4.43
N GLU A 5 9.71 5.56 -3.28
CA GLU A 5 9.77 4.18 -2.78
C GLU A 5 8.37 3.64 -2.46
N ALA A 6 7.53 4.41 -1.76
CA ALA A 6 6.15 4.02 -1.49
C ALA A 6 5.35 3.76 -2.76
N ARG A 7 5.54 4.59 -3.80
CA ARG A 7 4.91 4.39 -5.12
C ARG A 7 5.39 3.12 -5.80
N LYS A 8 6.69 2.84 -5.74
CA LYS A 8 7.26 1.62 -6.29
C LYS A 8 6.71 0.39 -5.57
N THR A 9 6.72 0.38 -4.24
CA THR A 9 6.15 -0.72 -3.45
C THR A 9 4.68 -0.95 -3.78
N ALA A 10 3.89 0.11 -3.93
CA ALA A 10 2.49 -0.02 -4.31
C ALA A 10 2.31 -0.57 -5.74
N ALA A 11 3.20 -0.21 -6.68
CA ALA A 11 3.19 -0.78 -8.02
C ALA A 11 3.54 -2.29 -8.00
N ASP A 12 4.58 -2.67 -7.26
CA ASP A 12 5.01 -4.06 -7.10
C ASP A 12 3.87 -4.90 -6.47
N GLN A 13 3.18 -4.37 -5.46
CA GLN A 13 2.02 -5.03 -4.82
C GLN A 13 0.84 -5.24 -5.77
N LEU A 14 0.58 -4.27 -6.67
CA LEU A 14 -0.48 -4.40 -7.68
C LEU A 14 -0.13 -5.48 -8.72
N GLU A 15 1.13 -5.54 -9.13
CA GLU A 15 1.62 -6.56 -10.05
C GLU A 15 1.54 -7.96 -9.41
N ASP A 16 2.00 -8.10 -8.17
CA ASP A 16 1.92 -9.36 -7.42
C ASP A 16 0.48 -9.85 -7.27
N LEU A 17 -0.46 -8.94 -6.99
CA LEU A 17 -1.88 -9.27 -6.88
C LEU A 17 -2.48 -9.74 -8.20
N ALA A 18 -2.14 -9.07 -9.31
CA ALA A 18 -2.57 -9.47 -10.65
C ALA A 18 -2.01 -10.85 -11.05
N ASN A 19 -0.75 -11.12 -10.71
CA ASN A 19 -0.10 -12.40 -10.94
C ASN A 19 -0.76 -13.52 -10.11
N ARG A 20 -1.03 -13.26 -8.82
CA ARG A 20 -1.76 -14.20 -7.95
C ARG A 20 -3.15 -14.52 -8.47
N LEU A 21 -3.89 -13.51 -8.94
CA LEU A 21 -5.21 -13.72 -9.55
C LEU A 21 -5.10 -14.61 -10.80
N THR A 22 -4.15 -14.34 -11.68
CA THR A 22 -3.93 -15.15 -12.90
C THR A 22 -3.65 -16.61 -12.54
N SER A 23 -2.78 -16.85 -11.55
CA SER A 23 -2.50 -18.21 -11.07
C SER A 23 -3.74 -18.88 -10.48
N ALA A 24 -4.53 -18.17 -9.67
CA ALA A 24 -5.75 -18.71 -9.08
C ALA A 24 -6.81 -19.08 -10.14
N GLU A 25 -6.93 -18.29 -11.21
CA GLU A 25 -7.82 -18.60 -12.34
C GLU A 25 -7.40 -19.88 -13.08
N LEU A 26 -6.09 -20.11 -13.24
CA LEU A 26 -5.56 -21.36 -13.80
C LEU A 26 -5.82 -22.54 -12.86
N ASP A 27 -5.52 -22.38 -11.58
CA ASP A 27 -5.74 -23.42 -10.56
C ASP A 27 -7.21 -23.81 -10.43
N GLN A 28 -8.13 -22.85 -10.57
CA GLN A 28 -9.56 -23.12 -10.59
C GLN A 28 -9.95 -23.96 -11.81
N ARG A 29 -9.38 -23.68 -12.99
CA ARG A 29 -9.64 -24.47 -14.21
C ARG A 29 -9.11 -25.88 -14.08
N ASP A 30 -7.92 -26.05 -13.51
CA ASP A 30 -7.35 -27.36 -13.21
C ASP A 30 -8.23 -28.13 -12.22
N ALA A 31 -8.74 -27.47 -11.17
CA ALA A 31 -9.65 -28.10 -10.22
C ALA A 31 -10.98 -28.55 -10.86
N VAL A 32 -11.48 -27.84 -11.90
CA VAL A 32 -12.64 -28.30 -12.68
C VAL A 32 -12.32 -29.60 -13.44
N MET A 33 -11.12 -29.69 -14.02
CA MET A 33 -10.68 -30.91 -14.72
C MET A 33 -10.52 -32.09 -13.75
N ASP A 34 -9.94 -31.86 -12.57
CA ASP A 34 -9.80 -32.88 -11.53
C ASP A 34 -11.15 -33.46 -11.09
N VAL A 35 -12.18 -32.62 -10.94
CA VAL A 35 -13.54 -33.08 -10.62
C VAL A 35 -14.08 -33.96 -11.73
N ALA A 36 -13.92 -33.55 -12.99
CA ALA A 36 -14.40 -34.32 -14.15
C ALA A 36 -13.69 -35.68 -14.25
N ASP A 37 -12.38 -35.74 -14.02
CA ASP A 37 -11.60 -36.98 -14.04
C ASP A 37 -11.98 -37.91 -12.89
N ALA A 38 -12.14 -37.38 -11.68
CA ALA A 38 -12.58 -38.14 -10.52
C ALA A 38 -14.01 -38.69 -10.71
N GLU A 39 -14.91 -37.89 -11.27
CA GLU A 39 -16.27 -38.30 -11.62
C GLU A 39 -16.27 -39.44 -12.64
N LYS A 40 -15.46 -39.31 -13.69
CA LYS A 40 -15.31 -40.36 -14.72
C LYS A 40 -14.79 -41.66 -14.10
N ALA A 41 -13.77 -41.60 -13.25
CA ALA A 41 -13.21 -42.76 -12.57
C ALA A 41 -14.25 -43.46 -11.67
N LEU A 42 -15.01 -42.66 -10.90
CA LEU A 42 -16.10 -43.16 -10.07
C LEU A 42 -17.19 -43.83 -10.91
N ASN A 43 -17.59 -43.22 -12.03
CA ASN A 43 -18.61 -43.77 -12.92
C ASN A 43 -18.16 -45.07 -13.60
N LEU A 44 -16.88 -45.18 -13.97
CA LEU A 44 -16.32 -46.43 -14.50
C LEU A 44 -16.36 -47.56 -13.47
N LEU A 45 -16.10 -47.28 -12.19
CA LEU A 45 -16.23 -48.25 -11.10
C LEU A 45 -17.69 -48.64 -10.87
N LYS A 46 -18.61 -47.65 -10.84
CA LYS A 46 -20.06 -47.90 -10.70
C LYS A 46 -20.60 -48.78 -11.84
N ALA A 47 -20.13 -48.57 -13.07
CA ALA A 47 -20.55 -49.33 -14.25
C ALA A 47 -20.18 -50.82 -14.18
N LYS A 48 -19.18 -51.21 -13.38
CA LYS A 48 -18.83 -52.62 -13.13
C LYS A 48 -19.87 -53.34 -12.25
N GLY A 49 -20.78 -52.61 -11.59
CA GLY A 49 -21.84 -53.18 -10.76
C GLY A 49 -21.29 -54.11 -9.67
N ALA A 50 -21.85 -55.31 -9.56
CA ALA A 50 -21.45 -56.30 -8.56
C ALA A 50 -19.99 -56.82 -8.73
N ALA A 51 -19.36 -56.58 -9.89
CA ALA A 51 -17.95 -56.90 -10.11
C ALA A 51 -16.99 -55.83 -9.57
N ALA A 52 -17.50 -54.68 -9.10
CA ALA A 52 -16.69 -53.66 -8.46
C ALA A 52 -16.34 -54.04 -7.01
N ASN A 53 -15.10 -53.83 -6.61
CA ASN A 53 -14.72 -53.90 -5.21
C ASN A 53 -15.34 -52.71 -4.45
N ALA A 54 -16.06 -52.98 -3.36
CA ALA A 54 -16.72 -51.94 -2.54
C ALA A 54 -15.72 -50.91 -1.97
N ASP A 55 -14.52 -51.37 -1.64
CA ASP A 55 -13.43 -50.56 -1.11
C ASP A 55 -12.88 -49.59 -2.18
N ASP A 56 -12.77 -50.05 -3.42
CA ASP A 56 -12.40 -49.21 -4.56
C ASP A 56 -13.47 -48.15 -4.86
N LEU A 57 -14.74 -48.51 -4.75
CA LEU A 57 -15.85 -47.60 -4.95
C LEU A 57 -15.86 -46.49 -3.88
N ALA A 58 -15.64 -46.85 -2.61
CA ALA A 58 -15.56 -45.90 -1.50
C ALA A 58 -14.37 -44.94 -1.67
N ARG A 59 -13.20 -45.45 -2.07
CA ARG A 59 -12.02 -44.60 -2.37
C ARG A 59 -12.29 -43.63 -3.52
N ALA A 60 -12.93 -44.08 -4.59
CA ALA A 60 -13.26 -43.23 -5.74
C ALA A 60 -14.30 -42.15 -5.39
N GLN A 61 -15.29 -42.48 -4.55
CA GLN A 61 -16.25 -41.51 -4.05
C GLN A 61 -15.55 -40.43 -3.20
N LEU A 62 -14.68 -40.83 -2.27
CA LEU A 62 -13.91 -39.88 -1.46
C LEU A 62 -12.99 -38.99 -2.33
N ALA A 63 -12.39 -39.55 -3.38
CA ALA A 63 -11.57 -38.77 -4.31
C ALA A 63 -12.39 -37.70 -5.05
N TYR A 64 -13.58 -38.06 -5.53
CA TYR A 64 -14.52 -37.11 -6.13
C TYR A 64 -14.94 -36.03 -5.14
N ASP A 65 -15.35 -36.40 -3.92
CA ASP A 65 -15.77 -35.44 -2.90
C ASP A 65 -14.65 -34.46 -2.54
N LYS A 66 -13.40 -34.94 -2.44
CA LYS A 66 -12.22 -34.10 -2.23
C LYS A 66 -11.96 -33.15 -3.41
N ALA A 67 -12.10 -33.63 -4.65
CA ALA A 67 -11.94 -32.79 -5.83
C ALA A 67 -13.00 -31.68 -5.88
N VAL A 68 -14.25 -31.99 -5.54
CA VAL A 68 -15.34 -31.00 -5.44
C VAL A 68 -15.06 -29.96 -4.36
N GLN A 69 -14.60 -30.40 -3.19
CA GLN A 69 -14.22 -29.48 -2.11
C GLN A 69 -13.04 -28.58 -2.53
N ARG A 70 -12.01 -29.14 -3.17
CA ARG A 70 -10.88 -28.37 -3.73
C ARG A 70 -11.36 -27.32 -4.73
N LEU A 71 -12.24 -27.68 -5.67
CA LEU A 71 -12.80 -26.73 -6.63
C LEU A 71 -13.53 -25.58 -5.93
N LYS A 72 -14.32 -25.88 -4.90
CA LYS A 72 -15.02 -24.86 -4.10
C LYS A 72 -14.04 -23.89 -3.42
N GLU A 73 -12.95 -24.41 -2.88
CA GLU A 73 -11.89 -23.61 -2.27
C GLU A 73 -11.23 -22.70 -3.31
N GLN A 74 -10.88 -23.22 -4.49
CA GLN A 74 -10.30 -22.41 -5.56
C GLN A 74 -11.27 -21.34 -6.08
N GLN A 75 -12.56 -21.66 -6.22
CA GLN A 75 -13.57 -20.66 -6.60
C GLN A 75 -13.67 -19.53 -5.57
N LEU A 76 -13.59 -19.85 -4.28
CA LEU A 76 -13.65 -18.85 -3.22
C LEU A 76 -12.39 -17.97 -3.23
N GLU A 77 -11.21 -18.57 -3.35
CA GLU A 77 -9.94 -17.86 -3.41
C GLU A 77 -9.87 -16.94 -4.64
N THR A 78 -10.18 -17.45 -5.83
CA THR A 78 -10.23 -16.66 -7.06
C THR A 78 -11.19 -15.48 -6.91
N LYS A 79 -12.39 -15.70 -6.35
CA LYS A 79 -13.36 -14.62 -6.13
C LYS A 79 -12.80 -13.54 -5.20
N ARG A 80 -12.14 -13.92 -4.10
CA ARG A 80 -11.50 -12.96 -3.18
C ARG A 80 -10.41 -12.17 -3.89
N LEU A 81 -9.54 -12.85 -4.64
CA LEU A 81 -8.49 -12.19 -5.42
C LEU A 81 -9.05 -11.26 -6.50
N GLN A 82 -10.18 -11.60 -7.13
CA GLN A 82 -10.87 -10.70 -8.06
C GLN A 82 -11.38 -9.44 -7.37
N GLU A 83 -11.99 -9.58 -6.19
CA GLU A 83 -12.48 -8.46 -5.38
C GLU A 83 -11.32 -7.57 -4.89
N GLU A 84 -10.25 -8.18 -4.37
CA GLU A 84 -9.03 -7.50 -3.96
C GLU A 84 -8.38 -6.74 -5.13
N ASN A 85 -8.22 -7.41 -6.28
CA ASN A 85 -7.61 -6.81 -7.46
C ASN A 85 -8.45 -5.66 -8.02
N ALA A 86 -9.79 -5.78 -8.03
CA ALA A 86 -10.67 -4.69 -8.44
C ALA A 86 -10.60 -3.49 -7.48
N ALA A 87 -10.54 -3.75 -6.16
CA ALA A 87 -10.38 -2.70 -5.15
C ALA A 87 -9.02 -1.99 -5.29
N ALA A 88 -7.94 -2.76 -5.48
CA ALA A 88 -6.60 -2.24 -5.63
C ALA A 88 -6.43 -1.47 -6.95
N ALA A 89 -6.97 -1.97 -8.07
CA ALA A 89 -6.99 -1.27 -9.35
C ALA A 89 -7.77 0.05 -9.28
N LYS A 90 -8.89 0.08 -8.54
CA LYS A 90 -9.68 1.30 -8.30
C LYS A 90 -8.93 2.30 -7.42
N ALA A 91 -8.22 1.84 -6.39
CA ALA A 91 -7.40 2.69 -5.55
C ALA A 91 -6.19 3.26 -6.32
N GLY A 92 -5.59 2.44 -7.19
CA GLY A 92 -4.35 2.76 -7.88
C GLY A 92 -3.18 2.96 -6.91
N ILE A 93 -2.02 3.34 -7.47
CA ILE A 93 -0.79 3.57 -6.69
C ILE A 93 -1.00 4.68 -5.64
N GLU A 94 -1.59 5.81 -6.05
CA GLU A 94 -1.81 6.97 -5.19
C GLU A 94 -2.85 6.71 -4.09
N GLY A 95 -3.75 5.74 -4.29
CA GLY A 95 -4.75 5.36 -3.30
C GLY A 95 -4.23 4.42 -2.22
N SER A 96 -3.04 3.82 -2.41
CA SER A 96 -2.45 2.89 -1.45
C SER A 96 -2.12 3.59 -0.12
N GLU A 97 -2.29 2.88 0.99
CA GLU A 97 -2.04 3.44 2.33
C GLU A 97 -0.60 3.90 2.51
N GLY A 98 0.37 3.15 1.96
CA GLY A 98 1.78 3.51 2.00
C GLY A 98 2.08 4.83 1.28
N VAL A 99 1.46 5.06 0.11
CA VAL A 99 1.64 6.32 -0.64
C VAL A 99 0.94 7.48 0.08
N LYS A 100 -0.28 7.31 0.58
CA LYS A 100 -0.96 8.34 1.38
C LYS A 100 -0.15 8.74 2.61
N ALA A 101 0.36 7.76 3.37
CA ALA A 101 1.19 8.03 4.53
C ALA A 101 2.53 8.73 4.18
N ALA A 102 3.10 8.43 3.01
CA ALA A 102 4.29 9.14 2.53
C ALA A 102 3.97 10.58 2.08
N GLN A 103 2.81 10.81 1.46
CA GLN A 103 2.33 12.14 1.10
C GLN A 103 2.06 12.99 2.35
N ASP A 104 1.43 12.44 3.38
CA ASP A 104 1.17 13.14 4.64
C ASP A 104 2.47 13.56 5.32
N ARG A 105 3.45 12.64 5.42
CA ARG A 105 4.80 12.95 5.94
C ARG A 105 5.50 14.04 5.13
N LEU A 106 5.37 14.03 3.81
CA LEU A 106 5.93 15.07 2.95
C LEU A 106 5.26 16.42 3.21
N ALA A 107 3.93 16.46 3.36
CA ALA A 107 3.18 17.67 3.66
C ALA A 107 3.53 18.23 5.05
N ASP A 108 3.69 17.38 6.06
CA ASP A 108 4.17 17.77 7.40
C ASP A 108 5.58 18.37 7.33
N ALA A 109 6.50 17.74 6.58
CA ALA A 109 7.86 18.24 6.40
C ALA A 109 7.88 19.61 5.73
N GLN A 110 7.04 19.82 4.70
CA GLN A 110 6.92 21.11 4.01
C GLN A 110 6.39 22.21 4.94
N ARG A 111 5.37 21.90 5.76
CA ARG A 111 4.85 22.83 6.77
C ARG A 111 5.94 23.24 7.77
N ASN A 112 6.68 22.27 8.29
CA ASN A 112 7.78 22.52 9.21
C ASN A 112 8.89 23.39 8.61
N VAL A 113 9.22 23.20 7.32
CA VAL A 113 10.19 24.05 6.62
C VAL A 113 9.66 25.47 6.48
N GLY A 114 8.39 25.65 6.12
CA GLY A 114 7.75 26.96 6.04
C GLY A 114 7.73 27.71 7.37
N ASP A 115 7.42 27.01 8.46
CA ASP A 115 7.43 27.58 9.81
C ASP A 115 8.83 28.03 10.23
N LYS A 116 9.85 27.20 9.97
CA LYS A 116 11.25 27.56 10.23
C LYS A 116 11.70 28.74 9.39
N ALA A 117 11.33 28.80 8.12
CA ALA A 117 11.66 29.92 7.23
C ALA A 117 11.05 31.23 7.73
N ARG A 118 9.79 31.20 8.19
CA ARG A 118 9.14 32.36 8.82
C ARG A 118 9.86 32.78 10.10
N GLY A 119 10.19 31.83 10.98
CA GLY A 119 10.92 32.12 12.21
C GLY A 119 12.31 32.73 11.96
N VAL A 120 13.03 32.27 10.93
CA VAL A 120 14.30 32.87 10.51
C VAL A 120 14.10 34.30 10.00
N GLY A 121 13.06 34.55 9.19
CA GLY A 121 12.74 35.89 8.71
C GLY A 121 12.39 36.87 9.84
N GLU A 122 11.58 36.43 10.81
CA GLU A 122 11.25 37.20 12.00
C GLU A 122 12.49 37.50 12.86
N ALA A 123 13.38 36.52 13.05
CA ALA A 123 14.63 36.72 13.78
C ALA A 123 15.55 37.73 13.08
N GLN A 124 15.64 37.68 11.75
CA GLN A 124 16.41 38.66 10.97
C GLN A 124 15.81 40.07 11.07
N ALA A 125 14.49 40.21 10.99
CA ALA A 125 13.81 41.50 11.14
C ALA A 125 14.04 42.10 12.55
N ASN A 126 13.93 41.28 13.58
CA ASN A 126 14.20 41.69 14.96
C ASN A 126 15.66 42.11 15.15
N ALA A 127 16.61 41.34 14.60
CA ALA A 127 18.04 41.68 14.67
C ALA A 127 18.33 43.02 13.96
N ALA A 128 17.73 43.26 12.80
CA ALA A 128 17.87 44.53 12.08
C ALA A 128 17.27 45.71 12.87
N ALA A 129 16.12 45.52 13.50
CA ALA A 129 15.49 46.54 14.34
C ALA A 129 16.35 46.88 15.57
N VAL A 130 16.90 45.87 16.26
CA VAL A 130 17.81 46.05 17.41
C VAL A 130 19.09 46.75 16.98
N ALA A 131 19.69 46.35 15.85
CA ALA A 131 20.89 46.99 15.32
C ALA A 131 20.65 48.48 15.01
N LYS A 132 19.51 48.80 14.40
CA LYS A 132 19.12 50.19 14.11
C LYS A 132 18.95 51.01 15.41
N ALA A 133 18.18 50.50 16.37
CA ALA A 133 17.97 51.19 17.65
C ALA A 133 19.27 51.42 18.42
N GLY A 134 20.20 50.46 18.38
CA GLY A 134 21.54 50.62 18.94
C GLY A 134 22.36 51.71 18.24
N ALA A 135 22.33 51.76 16.91
CA ALA A 135 23.02 52.80 16.14
C ALA A 135 22.46 54.21 16.43
N ASP A 136 21.13 54.34 16.47
CA ASP A 136 20.45 55.59 16.82
C ASP A 136 20.85 56.05 18.24
N SER A 137 20.86 55.12 19.21
CA SER A 137 21.23 55.43 20.61
C SER A 137 22.69 55.89 20.76
N VAL A 138 23.61 55.30 20.00
CA VAL A 138 25.02 55.71 19.98
C VAL A 138 25.17 57.11 19.39
N ARG A 139 24.45 57.40 18.30
CA ARG A 139 24.46 58.73 17.68
C ARG A 139 23.95 59.79 18.65
N ASP A 140 22.81 59.55 19.28
CA ASP A 140 22.20 60.51 20.22
C ASP A 140 23.14 60.77 21.43
N ALA A 141 23.84 59.74 21.92
CA ALA A 141 24.84 59.89 22.98
C ALA A 141 26.06 60.73 22.52
N GLN A 142 26.51 60.58 21.27
CA GLN A 142 27.59 61.38 20.70
C GLN A 142 27.19 62.85 20.55
N GLU A 143 25.95 63.12 20.11
CA GLU A 143 25.41 64.47 19.99
C GLU A 143 25.30 65.17 21.37
N ALA A 144 24.77 64.47 22.38
CA ALA A 144 24.69 64.98 23.73
C ALA A 144 26.07 65.31 24.33
N LEU A 145 27.07 64.45 24.08
CA LEU A 145 28.44 64.67 24.52
C LEU A 145 29.07 65.89 23.83
N ALA A 146 28.87 66.04 22.53
CA ALA A 146 29.36 67.18 21.77
C ALA A 146 28.73 68.51 22.25
N ALA A 147 27.41 68.50 22.51
CA ALA A 147 26.71 69.66 23.07
C ALA A 147 27.23 70.03 24.47
N ALA A 148 27.50 69.04 25.33
CA ALA A 148 28.07 69.26 26.67
C ALA A 148 29.52 69.80 26.65
N GLN A 149 30.27 69.60 25.56
CA GLN A 149 31.62 70.13 25.39
C GLN A 149 31.66 71.57 24.85
N GLN A 150 30.55 72.06 24.29
CA GLN A 150 30.46 73.41 23.69
C GLN A 150 29.75 74.43 24.60
N GLY A 151 29.11 73.99 25.68
CA GLY A 151 28.54 74.84 26.73
C GLY A 151 29.45 74.94 27.94
#